data_AF-A0A151GK61-F1
#
_entry.id   AF-A0A151GK61-F1
#
_cell.length_a   1.000
_cell.length_b   1.000
_cell.length_c   1.000
_cell.angle_alpha   90.00
_cell.angle_beta   90.00
_cell.angle_gamma   90.00
#
_symmetry.space_group_name_H-M   'P 1'
#
loop_
_entity.id
_entity.type
_entity.pdbx_description
1 polymer ?
#
loop_
_entity_poly.entity_id
_entity_poly.type
_entity_poly.pdbx_seq_one_letter_code
_entity_poly.pdbx_strand_id
1 'polypeptide(L)'
;MAGLSIGMKRRETTHREGKHSRVDIVKKVTVEIWASNLTLDLFKADCLIAAWDVETGKQVYSRRVADLDLLANQSTEIISLPVPATPGNENRTVVAAYLCQESGAPVARHVNWPEPFKHLHLQKPSQLRVELDVDGEAVQISAEVSVKGLAVDCTDESVRFDDNLVDIVPGESMRIGVRGASKETVLTTQYLGMMT
;
A
#
# COMPACT_ATOMS: atom_id res chain seq x y z
N MET A 1 4.55 12.75 -14.51
CA MET A 1 3.39 12.59 -13.60
C MET A 1 2.71 11.28 -13.99
N ALA A 2 2.34 10.42 -13.05
CA ALA A 2 1.68 9.15 -13.38
C ALA A 2 0.29 9.41 -14.01
N GLY A 3 -0.02 8.75 -15.12
CA GLY A 3 -1.29 8.93 -15.83
C GLY A 3 -2.48 8.19 -15.20
N LEU A 4 -2.21 7.20 -14.36
CA LEU A 4 -3.20 6.40 -13.64
C LEU A 4 -2.91 6.44 -12.15
N SER A 5 -3.96 6.46 -11.34
CA SER A 5 -3.84 6.35 -9.89
C SER A 5 -4.98 5.52 -9.31
N ILE A 6 -4.73 4.84 -8.21
CA ILE A 6 -5.75 4.23 -7.37
C ILE A 6 -5.67 4.86 -5.97
N GLY A 7 -6.84 5.12 -5.37
CA GLY A 7 -6.97 5.72 -4.06
C GLY A 7 -7.84 4.88 -3.16
N MET A 8 -7.63 5.02 -1.85
CA MET A 8 -8.44 4.35 -0.85
C MET A 8 -8.69 5.25 0.34
N LYS A 9 -9.91 5.20 0.88
CA LYS A 9 -10.29 5.85 2.13
C LYS A 9 -10.85 4.83 3.09
N ARG A 10 -10.24 4.73 4.27
CA ARG A 10 -10.81 4.01 5.41
C ARG A 10 -11.83 4.91 6.09
N ARG A 11 -13.05 4.42 6.29
CA ARG A 11 -14.12 5.12 7.00
C ARG A 11 -14.59 4.28 8.18
N GLU A 12 -14.60 4.91 9.35
CA GLU A 12 -15.20 4.39 10.56
C GLU A 12 -16.56 5.04 10.78
N THR A 13 -17.59 4.23 10.93
CA THR A 13 -18.94 4.67 11.31
C THR A 13 -19.35 3.97 12.60
N THR A 14 -19.84 4.74 13.55
CA THR A 14 -20.36 4.24 14.82
C THR A 14 -21.86 4.47 14.88
N HIS A 15 -22.61 3.42 15.22
CA HIS A 15 -24.05 3.48 15.41
C HIS A 15 -24.40 2.90 16.78
N ARG A 16 -25.35 3.52 17.46
CA ARG A 16 -25.89 2.99 18.72
C ARG A 16 -26.83 1.84 18.38
N GLU A 17 -26.72 0.72 19.09
CA GLU A 17 -27.58 -0.45 18.86
C GLU A 17 -29.05 -0.15 19.19
N GLY A 18 -29.29 0.77 20.14
CA GLY A 18 -30.62 1.29 20.46
C GLY A 18 -30.64 2.81 20.58
N LYS A 19 -31.80 3.43 20.32
CA LYS A 19 -32.03 4.89 20.39
C LYS A 19 -31.58 5.52 21.73
N HIS A 20 -31.62 4.73 22.81
CA HIS A 20 -31.29 5.16 24.17
C HIS A 20 -30.01 4.52 24.75
N SER A 21 -29.30 3.64 24.02
CA SER A 21 -28.04 3.08 24.51
C SER A 21 -26.89 4.05 24.27
N ARG A 22 -26.07 4.31 25.30
CA ARG A 22 -24.79 5.03 25.19
C ARG A 22 -23.58 4.10 25.37
N VAL A 23 -23.83 2.80 25.56
CA VAL A 23 -22.83 1.79 25.91
C VAL A 23 -22.65 0.79 24.76
N ASP A 24 -23.74 0.39 24.11
CA ASP A 24 -23.72 -0.57 23.00
C ASP A 24 -23.54 0.20 21.68
N ILE A 25 -22.27 0.36 21.29
CA ILE A 25 -21.87 1.04 20.07
C ILE A 25 -21.34 0.01 19.08
N VAL A 26 -22.05 -0.15 17.96
CA VAL A 26 -21.59 -0.96 16.84
C VAL A 26 -20.66 -0.11 15.98
N LYS A 27 -19.40 -0.54 15.88
CA LYS A 27 -18.39 0.06 15.02
C LYS A 27 -18.29 -0.71 13.72
N LYS A 28 -18.41 0.00 12.59
CA LYS A 28 -18.19 -0.55 11.25
C LYS A 28 -17.04 0.19 10.61
N VAL A 29 -16.04 -0.55 10.13
CA VAL A 29 -14.88 0.00 9.41
C VAL A 29 -14.95 -0.48 7.96
N THR A 30 -14.91 0.46 7.04
CA THR A 30 -15.02 0.22 5.60
C THR A 30 -13.85 0.84 4.86
N VAL A 31 -13.52 0.30 3.69
CA VAL A 31 -12.62 0.91 2.71
C VAL A 31 -13.41 1.24 1.45
N GLU A 32 -13.29 2.50 1.02
CA GLU A 32 -13.83 3.05 -0.22
C GLU A 32 -12.67 3.18 -1.20
N ILE A 33 -12.76 2.57 -2.38
CA ILE A 33 -11.68 2.50 -3.36
C ILE A 33 -12.15 3.09 -4.68
N TRP A 34 -11.32 3.96 -5.26
CA TRP A 34 -11.55 4.59 -6.55
C TRP A 34 -10.27 4.59 -7.39
N ALA A 35 -10.41 4.68 -8.70
CA ALA A 35 -9.29 4.94 -9.61
C ALA A 35 -9.52 6.24 -10.37
N SER A 36 -8.43 6.89 -10.77
CA SER A 36 -8.45 8.06 -11.65
C SER A 36 -7.59 7.80 -12.87
N ASN A 37 -8.16 8.03 -14.04
CA ASN A 37 -7.44 8.05 -15.31
C ASN A 37 -7.28 9.50 -15.75
N LEU A 38 -6.04 9.98 -15.74
CA LEU A 38 -5.64 11.34 -16.12
C LEU A 38 -5.06 11.37 -17.55
N THR A 39 -5.20 10.27 -18.29
CA THR A 39 -4.80 10.18 -19.70
C THR A 39 -5.97 10.54 -20.62
N LEU A 40 -5.68 10.63 -21.92
CA LEU A 40 -6.68 10.93 -22.95
C LEU A 40 -7.37 9.69 -23.52
N ASP A 41 -6.92 8.50 -23.13
CA ASP A 41 -7.36 7.23 -23.69
C ASP A 41 -8.10 6.39 -22.64
N LEU A 42 -9.01 5.54 -23.13
CA LEU A 42 -9.62 4.50 -22.30
C LEU A 42 -8.54 3.54 -21.80
N PHE A 43 -8.55 3.24 -20.50
CA PHE A 43 -7.66 2.24 -19.93
C PHE A 43 -8.45 1.08 -19.33
N LYS A 44 -8.20 -0.13 -19.83
CA LYS A 44 -8.80 -1.36 -19.28
C LYS A 44 -7.94 -1.91 -18.17
N ALA A 45 -8.54 -2.21 -17.03
CA ALA A 45 -7.82 -2.69 -15.86
C ALA A 45 -8.62 -3.66 -15.02
N ASP A 46 -7.90 -4.50 -14.28
CA ASP A 46 -8.43 -5.28 -13.17
C ASP A 46 -8.11 -4.56 -11.86
N CYS A 47 -9.01 -4.64 -10.89
CA CYS A 47 -8.72 -4.23 -9.52
C CYS A 47 -8.54 -5.45 -8.62
N LEU A 48 -7.35 -5.57 -8.01
CA LEU A 48 -7.05 -6.55 -6.97
C LEU A 48 -7.00 -5.86 -5.62
N ILE A 49 -7.62 -6.47 -4.61
CA ILE A 49 -7.48 -6.07 -3.21
C ILE A 49 -6.79 -7.19 -2.45
N ALA A 50 -5.82 -6.84 -1.64
CA ALA A 50 -5.21 -7.74 -0.68
C ALA A 50 -5.11 -7.08 0.70
N ALA A 51 -5.08 -7.89 1.75
CA ALA A 51 -4.96 -7.39 3.11
C ALA A 51 -4.07 -8.28 3.97
N TRP A 52 -3.36 -7.65 4.91
CA TRP A 52 -2.41 -8.28 5.81
C TRP A 52 -2.65 -7.80 7.23
N ASP A 53 -2.42 -8.71 8.17
CA ASP A 53 -2.35 -8.36 9.59
C ASP A 53 -0.96 -7.77 9.89
N VAL A 54 -0.91 -6.57 10.48
CA VAL A 54 0.33 -5.81 10.73
C VAL A 54 1.25 -6.52 11.70
N GLU A 55 0.69 -7.22 12.69
CA GLU A 55 1.47 -7.84 13.77
C GLU A 55 2.10 -9.16 13.32
N THR A 56 1.44 -9.87 12.39
CA THR A 56 1.90 -11.19 11.94
C THR A 56 2.51 -11.20 10.54
N GLY A 57 2.27 -10.16 9.73
CA GLY A 57 2.63 -10.14 8.30
C GLY A 57 1.79 -11.11 7.45
N LYS A 58 0.84 -11.85 8.04
CA LYS A 58 0.06 -12.84 7.31
C LYS A 58 -0.95 -12.17 6.39
N GLN A 59 -0.96 -12.59 5.12
CA GLN A 59 -2.04 -12.22 4.20
C GLN A 59 -3.35 -12.90 4.64
N VAL A 60 -4.36 -12.09 4.93
CA VAL A 60 -5.70 -12.54 5.38
C VAL A 60 -6.75 -12.46 4.28
N TYR A 61 -6.47 -11.72 3.21
CA TYR A 61 -7.37 -11.53 2.08
C TYR A 61 -6.58 -11.29 0.80
N SER A 62 -7.06 -11.84 -0.32
CA SER A 62 -6.60 -11.52 -1.66
C SER A 62 -7.70 -11.88 -2.67
N ARG A 63 -8.18 -10.89 -3.44
CA ARG A 63 -9.24 -11.10 -4.41
C ARG A 63 -9.24 -10.05 -5.52
N ARG A 64 -9.49 -10.49 -6.76
CA ARG A 64 -9.91 -9.61 -7.86
C ARG A 64 -11.36 -9.19 -7.64
N VAL A 65 -11.61 -7.89 -7.57
CA VAL A 65 -12.93 -7.33 -7.19
C VAL A 65 -13.68 -6.68 -8.35
N ALA A 66 -13.00 -6.26 -9.41
CA ALA A 66 -13.63 -5.60 -10.53
C ALA A 66 -12.79 -5.69 -11.82
N ASP A 67 -13.51 -5.60 -12.94
CA ASP A 67 -13.00 -5.40 -14.29
C ASP A 67 -13.50 -4.03 -14.72
N LEU A 68 -12.59 -3.14 -15.11
CA LEU A 68 -12.85 -1.71 -15.20
C LEU A 68 -12.47 -1.18 -16.58
N ASP A 69 -13.39 -0.40 -17.16
CA ASP A 69 -13.13 0.49 -18.28
C ASP A 69 -12.95 1.92 -17.72
N LEU A 70 -11.71 2.32 -17.45
CA LEU A 70 -11.40 3.65 -16.92
C LEU A 70 -11.39 4.68 -18.04
N LEU A 71 -12.46 5.47 -18.13
CA LEU A 71 -12.61 6.51 -19.14
C LEU A 71 -11.57 7.62 -18.98
N ALA A 72 -11.22 8.26 -20.09
CA ALA A 72 -10.24 9.35 -20.14
C ALA A 72 -10.64 10.53 -19.24
N ASN A 73 -9.65 11.11 -18.54
CA ASN A 73 -9.80 12.26 -17.64
C ASN A 73 -10.94 12.13 -16.61
N GLN A 74 -11.13 10.94 -16.04
CA GLN A 74 -12.22 10.65 -15.11
C GLN A 74 -11.79 9.82 -13.90
N SER A 75 -12.46 10.05 -12.77
CA SER A 75 -12.43 9.17 -11.60
C SER A 75 -13.62 8.21 -11.60
N THR A 76 -13.37 6.95 -11.21
CA THR A 76 -14.34 5.86 -11.14
C THR A 76 -14.31 5.24 -9.76
N GLU A 77 -15.45 5.26 -9.06
CA GLU A 77 -15.63 4.50 -7.83
C GLU A 77 -15.65 3.01 -8.16
N ILE A 78 -14.82 2.22 -7.46
CA ILE A 78 -14.66 0.79 -7.74
C ILE A 78 -15.51 -0.02 -6.78
N ILE A 79 -15.29 0.14 -5.48
CA ILE A 79 -15.96 -0.66 -4.46
C ILE A 79 -15.91 0.02 -3.08
N SER A 80 -16.97 -0.18 -2.31
CA SER A 80 -16.99 0.08 -0.87
C SER A 80 -17.28 -1.24 -0.14
N LEU A 81 -16.36 -1.68 0.71
CA LEU A 81 -16.47 -2.93 1.44
C LEU A 81 -16.02 -2.78 2.90
N PRO A 82 -16.50 -3.63 3.83
CA PRO A 82 -15.87 -3.76 5.14
C PRO A 82 -14.38 -4.08 5.01
N VAL A 83 -13.55 -3.61 5.94
CA VAL A 83 -12.12 -3.99 5.99
C VAL A 83 -12.04 -5.52 6.03
N PRO A 84 -11.39 -6.17 5.06
CA PRO A 84 -11.33 -7.63 4.98
C PRO A 84 -10.34 -8.18 6.00
N ALA A 85 -10.78 -8.24 7.25
CA ALA A 85 -10.01 -8.69 8.41
C ALA A 85 -10.69 -9.88 9.10
N THR A 86 -9.92 -10.61 9.91
CA THR A 86 -10.51 -11.43 10.98
C THR A 86 -11.36 -10.53 11.89
N PRO A 87 -12.55 -10.95 12.34
CA PRO A 87 -13.40 -10.13 13.20
C PRO A 87 -12.65 -9.57 14.40
N GLY A 88 -12.68 -8.25 14.58
CA GLY A 88 -11.97 -7.54 15.66
C GLY A 88 -10.54 -7.10 15.34
N ASN A 89 -10.01 -7.45 14.16
CA ASN A 89 -8.65 -7.06 13.73
C ASN A 89 -8.64 -5.89 12.74
N GLU A 90 -9.76 -5.23 12.48
CA GLU A 90 -9.87 -4.14 11.49
C GLU A 90 -8.89 -2.98 11.79
N ASN A 91 -8.56 -2.77 13.06
CA ASN A 91 -7.61 -1.75 13.54
C ASN A 91 -6.12 -2.15 13.41
N ARG A 92 -5.82 -3.38 12.98
CA ARG A 92 -4.46 -3.86 12.69
C ARG A 92 -4.32 -4.51 11.32
N THR A 93 -5.34 -4.36 10.46
CA THR A 93 -5.30 -4.84 9.08
C THR A 93 -4.89 -3.73 8.12
N VAL A 94 -3.83 -3.95 7.36
CA VAL A 94 -3.40 -3.15 6.21
C VAL A 94 -4.11 -3.67 4.97
N VAL A 95 -4.60 -2.76 4.14
CA VAL A 95 -5.30 -3.10 2.89
C VAL A 95 -4.57 -2.44 1.74
N ALA A 96 -4.18 -3.21 0.73
CA ALA A 96 -3.67 -2.67 -0.52
C ALA A 96 -4.68 -2.89 -1.64
N ALA A 97 -4.77 -1.90 -2.52
CA ALA A 97 -5.46 -2.02 -3.80
C ALA A 97 -4.48 -1.83 -4.93
N TYR A 98 -4.63 -2.65 -5.96
CA TYR A 98 -3.79 -2.66 -7.15
C TYR A 98 -4.68 -2.51 -8.37
N LEU A 99 -4.25 -1.63 -9.27
CA LEU A 99 -4.78 -1.53 -10.62
C LEU A 99 -3.81 -2.27 -11.54
N CYS A 100 -4.26 -3.34 -12.19
CA CYS A 100 -3.43 -4.19 -13.04
C CYS A 100 -3.95 -4.15 -14.48
N GLN A 101 -3.05 -4.17 -15.46
CA GLN A 101 -3.42 -4.38 -16.86
C GLN A 101 -3.27 -5.87 -17.19
N GLU A 102 -4.32 -6.51 -17.74
CA GLU A 102 -4.35 -7.90 -18.24
C GLU A 102 -3.23 -8.84 -17.70
N SER A 103 -3.41 -9.38 -16.49
CA SER A 103 -2.46 -10.31 -15.81
C SER A 103 -1.01 -9.83 -15.63
N GLY A 104 -0.71 -8.56 -15.92
CA GLY A 104 0.60 -7.94 -15.77
C GLY A 104 0.85 -7.33 -14.39
N ALA A 105 1.98 -6.65 -14.28
CA ALA A 105 2.37 -5.92 -13.08
C ALA A 105 1.37 -4.78 -12.75
N PRO A 106 1.18 -4.43 -11.47
CA PRO A 106 0.35 -3.29 -11.08
C PRO A 106 0.85 -1.99 -11.72
N VAL A 107 -0.04 -1.25 -12.39
CA VAL A 107 0.24 0.08 -12.96
C VAL A 107 0.01 1.21 -11.96
N ALA A 108 -0.82 0.96 -10.94
CA ALA A 108 -1.01 1.83 -9.80
C ALA A 108 -1.32 0.99 -8.57
N ARG A 109 -0.89 1.48 -7.39
CA ARG A 109 -1.17 0.82 -6.12
C ARG A 109 -1.40 1.85 -5.01
N HIS A 110 -2.14 1.45 -3.99
CA HIS A 110 -2.34 2.25 -2.79
C HIS A 110 -2.44 1.34 -1.57
N VAL A 111 -1.66 1.64 -0.53
CA VAL A 111 -1.65 0.89 0.73
C VAL A 111 -2.29 1.73 1.83
N ASN A 112 -3.42 1.27 2.33
CA ASN A 112 -4.15 1.92 3.41
C ASN A 112 -3.87 1.24 4.75
N TRP A 113 -3.40 2.03 5.70
CA TRP A 113 -3.10 1.59 7.07
C TRP A 113 -4.23 1.95 8.04
N PRO A 114 -4.40 1.19 9.13
CA PRO A 114 -5.25 1.62 10.23
C PRO A 114 -4.65 2.86 10.90
N GLU A 115 -5.51 3.83 11.22
CA GLU A 115 -5.13 5.05 11.92
C GLU A 115 -5.75 5.11 13.31
N PRO A 116 -5.07 5.75 14.29
CA PRO A 116 -3.78 6.44 14.17
C PRO A 116 -2.57 5.50 14.32
N PHE A 117 -1.47 5.77 13.60
CA PHE A 117 -0.32 4.86 13.52
C PHE A 117 0.40 4.59 14.85
N LYS A 118 0.34 5.52 15.81
CA LYS A 118 0.96 5.38 17.14
C LYS A 118 0.40 4.23 17.98
N HIS A 119 -0.73 3.66 17.59
CA HIS A 119 -1.35 2.52 18.27
C HIS A 119 -1.10 1.19 17.55
N LEU A 120 -0.36 1.20 16.43
CA LEU A 120 0.00 -0.01 15.72
C LEU A 120 1.22 -0.66 16.37
N HIS A 121 1.13 -1.97 16.61
CA HIS A 121 2.29 -2.77 17.00
C HIS A 121 3.07 -3.18 15.74
N LEU A 122 3.84 -2.23 15.22
CA LEU A 122 4.65 -2.41 14.02
C LEU A 122 5.78 -3.42 14.29
N GLN A 123 5.90 -4.41 13.41
CA GLN A 123 6.99 -5.39 13.48
C GLN A 123 8.27 -4.80 12.91
N LYS A 124 9.41 -5.09 13.55
CA LYS A 124 10.72 -4.83 12.96
C LYS A 124 11.01 -5.93 11.92
N PRO A 125 11.18 -5.61 10.63
CA PRO A 125 11.54 -6.61 9.64
C PRO A 125 12.93 -7.17 9.92
N SER A 126 13.02 -8.49 9.97
CA SER A 126 14.23 -9.29 10.06
C SER A 126 14.80 -9.66 8.68
N GLN A 127 13.97 -9.62 7.63
CA GLN A 127 14.34 -9.97 6.26
C GLN A 127 14.07 -8.82 5.28
N LEU A 128 14.18 -7.57 5.74
CA LEU A 128 14.16 -6.40 4.86
C LEU A 128 15.37 -6.45 3.92
N ARG A 129 15.10 -6.51 2.62
CA ARG A 129 16.11 -6.40 1.56
C ARG A 129 15.91 -5.07 0.84
N VAL A 130 17.01 -4.33 0.71
CA VAL A 130 17.11 -3.09 -0.06
C VAL A 130 18.44 -3.14 -0.78
N GLU A 131 18.41 -3.56 -2.03
CA GLU A 131 19.60 -3.92 -2.81
C GLU A 131 19.51 -3.27 -4.19
N LEU A 132 20.64 -2.81 -4.74
CA LEU A 132 20.69 -2.41 -6.15
C LEU A 132 20.49 -3.64 -7.03
N ASP A 133 19.76 -3.48 -8.13
CA ASP A 133 19.66 -4.51 -9.14
C ASP A 133 20.99 -4.72 -9.88
N VAL A 134 21.05 -5.78 -10.69
CA VAL A 134 22.27 -6.21 -11.38
C VAL A 134 22.84 -5.11 -12.29
N ASP A 135 21.94 -4.32 -12.88
CA ASP A 135 22.27 -3.25 -13.83
C ASP A 135 22.58 -1.91 -13.12
N GLY A 136 22.28 -1.79 -11.82
CA GLY A 136 22.47 -0.57 -11.04
C GLY A 136 21.47 0.55 -11.37
N GLU A 137 20.37 0.20 -12.03
CA GLU A 137 19.34 1.14 -12.50
C GLU A 137 18.15 1.22 -11.56
N ALA A 138 18.02 0.27 -10.62
CA ALA A 138 16.97 0.31 -9.62
C ALA A 138 17.38 -0.28 -8.27
N VAL A 139 16.70 0.16 -7.22
CA VAL A 139 16.69 -0.47 -5.91
C VAL A 139 15.52 -1.45 -5.84
N GLN A 140 15.82 -2.71 -5.56
CA GLN A 140 14.83 -3.75 -5.26
C GLN A 140 14.58 -3.80 -3.75
N ILE A 141 13.30 -3.78 -3.38
CA ILE A 141 12.86 -3.69 -1.99
C ILE A 141 11.85 -4.79 -1.71
N SER A 142 12.08 -5.56 -0.65
CA SER A 142 11.13 -6.57 -0.19
C SER A 142 11.24 -6.77 1.33
N ALA A 143 10.15 -7.19 1.97
CA ALA A 143 10.12 -7.50 3.39
C ALA A 143 9.11 -8.62 3.68
N GLU A 144 9.31 -9.30 4.80
CA GLU A 144 8.43 -10.38 5.29
C GLU A 144 7.25 -9.86 6.15
N VAL A 145 7.29 -8.59 6.54
CA VAL A 145 6.22 -7.88 7.26
C VAL A 145 5.86 -6.58 6.54
N SER A 146 4.69 -6.00 6.87
CA SER A 146 4.31 -4.70 6.31
C SER A 146 5.20 -3.59 6.89
N VAL A 147 5.81 -2.76 6.03
CA VAL A 147 6.70 -1.66 6.42
C VAL A 147 6.09 -0.35 5.98
N LYS A 148 5.84 0.57 6.92
CA LYS A 148 5.23 1.87 6.64
C LYS A 148 6.29 2.92 6.33
N GLY A 149 6.15 3.58 5.19
CA GLY A 149 6.92 4.77 4.80
C GLY A 149 8.42 4.51 4.77
N LEU A 150 8.83 3.44 4.09
CA LEU A 150 10.23 3.11 3.92
C LEU A 150 10.90 4.16 3.03
N ALA A 151 11.86 4.84 3.64
CA ALA A 151 12.80 5.73 3.00
C ALA A 151 14.07 4.96 2.65
N VAL A 152 14.54 5.09 1.41
CA VAL A 152 15.89 4.71 1.00
C VAL A 152 16.73 5.98 0.90
N ASP A 153 17.95 5.91 1.41
CA ASP A 153 18.88 7.04 1.44
C ASP A 153 20.31 6.58 1.14
N CYS A 154 21.18 7.53 0.79
CA CYS A 154 22.59 7.33 0.52
C CYS A 154 23.35 8.62 0.85
N THR A 155 24.58 8.49 1.35
CA THR A 155 25.45 9.66 1.62
C THR A 155 25.92 10.39 0.37
N ASP A 156 25.84 9.74 -0.81
CA ASP A 156 26.26 10.34 -2.08
C ASP A 156 25.15 11.24 -2.65
N GLU A 157 25.37 12.55 -2.58
CA GLU A 157 24.44 13.57 -3.08
C GLU A 157 24.30 13.59 -4.62
N SER A 158 25.02 12.77 -5.37
CA SER A 158 24.78 12.58 -6.81
C SER A 158 23.71 11.54 -7.11
N VAL A 159 23.38 10.68 -6.14
CA VAL A 159 22.37 9.62 -6.29
C VAL A 159 20.97 10.20 -6.21
N ARG A 160 20.09 9.81 -7.15
CA ARG A 160 18.69 10.24 -7.20
C ARG A 160 17.77 9.03 -7.31
N PHE A 161 16.82 8.92 -6.40
CA PHE A 161 15.75 7.93 -6.42
C PHE A 161 14.50 8.51 -7.08
N ASP A 162 13.83 7.72 -7.92
CA ASP A 162 12.62 8.14 -8.61
C ASP A 162 11.38 8.16 -7.69
N ASP A 163 11.43 7.45 -6.57
CA ASP A 163 10.38 7.40 -5.55
C ASP A 163 10.98 7.21 -4.16
N ASN A 164 10.25 7.60 -3.12
CA ASN A 164 10.67 7.41 -1.73
C ASN A 164 9.46 7.43 -0.77
N LEU A 165 9.66 7.01 0.48
CA LEU A 165 8.60 6.92 1.50
C LEU A 165 7.49 5.93 1.13
N VAL A 166 7.87 4.80 0.53
CA VAL A 166 6.94 3.79 0.03
C VAL A 166 6.51 2.81 1.12
N ASP A 167 5.26 2.38 1.10
CA ASP A 167 4.77 1.31 1.98
C ASP A 167 5.07 -0.07 1.35
N ILE A 168 5.72 -0.97 2.09
CA ILE A 168 6.01 -2.35 1.65
C ILE A 168 4.99 -3.29 2.28
N VAL A 169 4.48 -4.25 1.52
CA VAL A 169 3.63 -5.33 2.04
C VAL A 169 4.24 -6.70 1.73
N PRO A 170 3.99 -7.73 2.56
CA PRO A 170 4.58 -9.05 2.38
C PRO A 170 4.23 -9.70 1.03
N GLY A 171 5.25 -10.30 0.41
CA GLY A 171 5.13 -10.99 -0.88
C GLY A 171 5.25 -10.07 -2.10
N GLU A 172 5.40 -8.75 -1.90
CA GLU A 172 5.67 -7.78 -2.96
C GLU A 172 7.18 -7.51 -3.06
N SER A 173 7.70 -7.46 -4.29
CA SER A 173 9.03 -6.91 -4.59
C SER A 173 8.85 -5.60 -5.35
N MET A 174 9.22 -4.50 -4.71
CA MET A 174 9.14 -3.17 -5.28
C MET A 174 10.44 -2.78 -5.96
N ARG A 175 10.33 -2.01 -7.04
CA ARG A 175 11.46 -1.47 -7.79
C ARG A 175 11.38 0.06 -7.79
N ILE A 176 12.40 0.71 -7.27
CA ILE A 176 12.55 2.17 -7.33
C ILE A 176 13.71 2.49 -8.28
N GLY A 177 13.45 3.22 -9.37
CA GLY A 177 14.49 3.66 -10.29
C GLY A 177 15.53 4.53 -9.57
N VAL A 178 16.81 4.34 -9.92
CA VAL A 178 17.92 5.11 -9.34
C VAL A 178 18.87 5.59 -10.42
N ARG A 179 19.40 6.80 -10.24
CA ARG A 179 20.39 7.42 -11.14
C ARG A 179 21.59 7.87 -10.33
N GLY A 180 22.79 7.71 -10.90
CA GLY A 180 24.06 8.07 -10.24
C GLY A 180 24.58 7.03 -9.24
N ALA A 181 23.86 5.93 -9.01
CA ALA A 181 24.33 4.84 -8.17
C ALA A 181 25.39 3.98 -8.87
N SER A 182 26.26 3.36 -8.09
CA SER A 182 27.24 2.38 -8.52
C SER A 182 27.23 1.17 -7.59
N LYS A 183 28.01 0.13 -7.91
CA LYS A 183 28.17 -1.04 -7.03
C LYS A 183 28.76 -0.72 -5.66
N GLU A 184 29.39 0.45 -5.52
CA GLU A 184 29.97 0.93 -4.26
C GLU A 184 28.98 1.75 -3.43
N THR A 185 27.81 2.09 -4.00
CA THR A 185 26.77 2.85 -3.31
C THR A 185 26.24 2.08 -2.10
N VAL A 186 26.43 2.66 -0.92
CA VAL A 186 25.87 2.14 0.33
C VAL A 186 24.50 2.74 0.54
N LEU A 187 23.47 1.89 0.53
CA LEU A 187 22.09 2.26 0.80
C LEU A 187 21.81 2.16 2.31
N THR A 188 21.15 3.17 2.85
CA THR A 188 20.58 3.16 4.21
C THR A 188 19.06 3.24 4.12
N THR A 189 18.39 2.86 5.20
CA THR A 189 16.92 2.89 5.26
C THR A 189 16.43 3.52 6.54
N GLN A 190 15.26 4.14 6.46
CA GLN A 190 14.48 4.58 7.61
C GLN A 190 13.02 4.22 7.35
N TYR A 191 12.29 3.78 8.36
CA TYR A 191 10.85 3.54 8.25
C TYR A 191 10.14 3.82 9.57
N LEU A 192 8.82 3.92 9.53
CA LEU A 192 8.04 4.14 10.73
C LEU A 192 8.18 2.94 11.69
N GLY A 193 8.53 3.22 12.95
CA GLY A 193 8.74 2.19 13.97
C GLY A 193 10.17 1.65 14.03
N MET A 194 11.08 2.10 13.15
CA MET A 194 12.51 1.81 13.26
C MET A 194 13.08 2.58 14.47
N MET A 195 13.33 1.87 15.56
CA MET A 195 14.10 2.40 16.69
C MET A 195 15.59 2.25 16.38
N THR A 196 16.31 3.38 16.44
CA THR A 196 17.77 3.49 16.38
C THR A 196 18.43 2.87 17.61
#